data_AF-A0A835T973-F1
#
_entry.id   AF-A0A835T973-F1
#
_cell.length_a   1.000
_cell.length_b   1.000
_cell.length_c   1.000
_cell.angle_alpha   90.00
_cell.angle_beta   90.00
_cell.angle_gamma   90.00
#
_symmetry.space_group_name_H-M   'P 1'
#
loop_
_entity.id
_entity.type
_entity.pdbx_description
1 polymer ?
#
loop_
_entity_poly.entity_id
_entity_poly.type
_entity_poly.pdbx_seq_one_letter_code
_entity_poly.pdbx_strand_id
1 'polypeptide(L)'
;MACSHAAATSRLLQQDAATSDAAALIDRTRPDWYVTMELRQQQQEAVAGKAALVELDISATGLTSPAQSTAEAGTATRAAASLVRAAAADKKPGRKMPRSGRRPPPPKPSPRADPSPGPAPSPKPSPAPSPSPSPSPSPSPSPSPRSCIATASDVLGPYYQAQGVPLNTKPDESFCALKAGGMNTSKITITGKVLQSSTCTPVTGISPSSLAFIDVWQANNAGEYDNNRDTTTSECRSRVPIGPDGSYKYTTIVPAAYGSRTCLRPPHIHLRVALPGYATLVTQMYFAGNPLNGPNDCGCSSCGSGNPLQQVAINPATRAGVFDILLTRQR
;
A
#
# COMPACT_ATOMS: atom_id res chain seq x y z
N MET A 1 -50.70 43.34 11.27
CA MET A 1 -49.26 43.60 11.43
C MET A 1 -48.61 42.23 11.71
N ALA A 2 -47.91 41.57 10.79
CA ALA A 2 -46.81 41.97 9.90
C ALA A 2 -45.42 41.90 10.58
N CYS A 3 -44.73 40.79 10.35
CA CYS A 3 -43.27 40.51 10.41
C CYS A 3 -43.15 39.01 10.03
N SER A 4 -42.78 38.55 8.82
CA SER A 4 -41.85 39.01 7.76
C SER A 4 -40.39 38.61 7.97
N HIS A 5 -39.78 38.06 6.90
CA HIS A 5 -38.39 37.56 6.73
C HIS A 5 -38.07 36.19 7.38
N ALA A 6 -37.25 35.32 6.77
CA ALA A 6 -36.73 35.26 5.40
C ALA A 6 -36.29 33.81 5.04
N ALA A 7 -36.03 33.55 3.77
CA ALA A 7 -35.68 32.22 3.25
C ALA A 7 -34.25 31.76 3.64
N ALA A 8 -34.09 30.44 3.78
CA ALA A 8 -32.80 29.76 3.71
C ALA A 8 -32.95 28.47 2.89
N THR A 9 -32.24 28.39 1.77
CA THR A 9 -32.23 27.25 0.85
C THR A 9 -31.58 26.02 1.49
N SER A 10 -32.32 24.92 1.63
CA SER A 10 -31.76 23.65 2.09
C SER A 10 -31.04 22.92 0.94
N ARG A 11 -29.73 23.12 0.85
CA ARG A 11 -28.85 22.43 -0.11
C ARG A 11 -28.29 21.17 0.56
N LEU A 12 -29.11 20.11 0.60
CA LEU A 12 -28.66 18.80 1.08
C LEU A 12 -27.64 18.23 0.09
N LEU A 13 -26.41 18.07 0.58
CA LEU A 13 -25.24 17.71 -0.21
C LEU A 13 -25.37 16.29 -0.77
N GLN A 14 -25.08 16.13 -2.06
CA GLN A 14 -24.50 14.89 -2.58
C GLN A 14 -23.35 14.48 -1.66
N GLN A 15 -23.37 13.24 -1.16
CA GLN A 15 -22.15 12.61 -0.67
C GLN A 15 -21.31 12.23 -1.88
N ASP A 16 -20.44 13.14 -2.30
CA ASP A 16 -19.40 12.83 -3.27
C ASP A 16 -18.57 11.66 -2.74
N ALA A 17 -18.32 10.68 -3.60
CA ALA A 17 -17.43 9.57 -3.31
C ALA A 17 -16.01 10.11 -3.12
N ALA A 18 -15.64 10.37 -1.87
CA ALA A 18 -14.30 10.81 -1.51
C ALA A 18 -13.30 9.73 -1.93
N THR A 19 -12.60 9.98 -3.03
CA THR A 19 -11.40 9.25 -3.43
C THR A 19 -10.41 9.34 -2.28
N SER A 20 -10.28 8.27 -1.50
CA SER A 20 -9.33 8.22 -0.39
C SER A 20 -7.93 8.27 -0.96
N ASP A 21 -7.29 9.44 -0.85
CA ASP A 21 -5.95 9.67 -1.36
C ASP A 21 -4.95 8.79 -0.61
N ALA A 22 -4.55 7.69 -1.25
CA ALA A 22 -3.66 6.68 -0.68
C ALA A 22 -2.27 7.25 -0.33
N ALA A 23 -1.92 8.44 -0.82
CA ALA A 23 -0.68 9.13 -0.45
C ALA A 23 -0.70 9.72 0.97
N ALA A 24 -1.88 10.02 1.54
CA ALA A 24 -2.01 10.87 2.73
C ALA A 24 -1.72 10.18 4.08
N LEU A 25 -1.51 8.86 4.11
CA LEU A 25 -1.38 8.07 5.34
C LEU A 25 -0.01 7.41 5.54
N ILE A 26 0.95 7.66 4.64
CA ILE A 26 2.23 6.96 4.62
C ILE A 26 3.32 7.81 5.29
N ASP A 27 3.68 7.46 6.53
CA ASP A 27 4.85 8.00 7.22
C ASP A 27 6.14 7.48 6.55
N ARG A 28 6.64 8.24 5.57
CA ARG A 28 7.89 7.94 4.83
C ARG A 28 9.16 8.10 5.67
N THR A 29 9.07 8.53 6.93
CA THR A 29 10.25 8.77 7.80
C THR A 29 10.58 7.58 8.69
N ARG A 30 9.67 6.62 8.84
CA ARG A 30 9.94 5.36 9.56
C ARG A 30 10.55 4.35 8.58
N PRO A 31 11.58 3.60 9.00
CA PRO A 31 11.98 2.42 8.26
C PRO A 31 10.80 1.46 8.28
N ASP A 32 10.23 1.22 7.11
CA ASP A 32 9.09 0.35 6.91
C ASP A 32 9.34 -1.02 7.59
N TRP A 33 8.31 -1.61 8.19
CA TRP A 33 8.44 -2.88 8.91
C TRP A 33 9.00 -3.96 7.97
N TYR A 34 8.61 -3.93 6.69
CA TYR A 34 9.08 -4.84 5.64
C TYR A 34 10.58 -4.65 5.38
N VAL A 35 11.02 -3.41 5.13
CA VAL A 35 12.45 -3.07 4.94
C VAL A 35 13.27 -3.37 6.20
N THR A 36 12.69 -3.20 7.40
CA THR A 36 13.33 -3.47 8.69
C THR A 36 13.42 -4.97 9.00
N MET A 37 12.45 -5.77 8.53
CA MET A 37 12.51 -7.23 8.58
C MET A 37 13.53 -7.76 7.58
N GLU A 38 13.51 -7.25 6.35
CA GLU A 38 14.46 -7.58 5.29
C GLU A 38 15.90 -7.25 5.70
N LEU A 39 16.17 -6.05 6.22
CA LEU A 39 17.49 -5.68 6.74
C LEU A 39 17.92 -6.58 7.90
N ARG A 40 17.00 -7.02 8.77
CA ARG A 40 17.31 -7.96 9.85
C ARG A 40 17.60 -9.37 9.31
N GLN A 41 16.85 -9.84 8.31
CA GLN A 41 17.12 -11.12 7.66
C GLN A 41 18.47 -11.09 6.94
N GLN A 42 18.76 -10.07 6.14
CA GLN A 42 20.04 -9.90 5.46
C GLN A 42 21.21 -9.76 6.45
N GLN A 43 21.02 -9.11 7.59
CA GLN A 43 22.00 -9.09 8.68
C GLN A 43 22.17 -10.47 9.32
N GLN A 44 21.10 -11.23 9.54
CA GLN A 44 21.18 -12.60 10.08
C GLN A 44 21.87 -13.55 9.10
N GLU A 45 21.58 -13.47 7.80
CA GLU A 45 22.24 -14.25 6.75
C GLU A 45 23.71 -13.85 6.58
N ALA A 46 24.05 -12.56 6.67
CA ALA A 46 25.43 -12.09 6.67
C ALA A 46 26.22 -12.50 7.93
N VAL A 47 25.56 -12.57 9.10
CA VAL A 47 26.15 -13.10 10.34
C VAL A 47 26.31 -14.62 10.26
N ALA A 48 25.33 -15.35 9.74
CA ALA A 48 25.41 -16.79 9.52
C ALA A 48 26.47 -17.17 8.49
N GLY A 49 26.57 -16.43 7.38
CA GLY A 49 27.64 -16.60 6.38
C GLY A 49 29.03 -16.30 6.94
N LYS A 50 29.16 -15.28 7.80
CA LYS A 50 30.41 -15.03 8.55
C LYS A 50 30.72 -16.14 9.56
N ALA A 51 29.71 -16.66 10.26
CA ALA A 51 29.89 -17.77 11.19
C ALA A 51 30.33 -19.05 10.46
N ALA A 52 29.72 -19.37 9.32
CA ALA A 52 30.11 -20.51 8.49
C ALA A 52 31.54 -20.39 7.92
N LEU A 53 31.98 -19.18 7.55
CA LEU A 53 33.38 -18.93 7.18
C LEU A 53 34.33 -19.14 8.37
N VAL A 54 33.95 -18.67 9.57
CA VAL A 54 34.75 -18.88 10.79
C VAL A 54 34.81 -20.35 11.22
N GLU A 55 33.73 -21.12 11.07
CA GLU A 55 33.74 -22.57 11.35
C GLU A 55 34.60 -23.36 10.35
N LEU A 56 34.68 -22.94 9.09
CA LEU A 56 35.60 -23.51 8.10
C LEU A 56 37.07 -23.24 8.46
N ASP A 57 37.40 -22.05 8.95
CA ASP A 57 38.76 -21.71 9.38
C ASP A 57 39.19 -22.40 10.69
N ILE A 58 38.26 -22.67 11.62
CA ILE A 58 38.55 -23.34 12.91
C ILE A 58 39.02 -24.81 12.70
N SER A 59 38.71 -25.42 11.56
CA SER A 59 39.19 -26.77 11.23
C SER A 59 40.65 -26.81 10.75
N ALA A 60 41.32 -25.65 10.59
CA ALA A 60 42.56 -25.54 9.83
C ALA A 60 43.71 -24.75 10.52
N THR A 61 43.77 -24.68 11.86
CA THR A 61 45.01 -24.29 12.56
C THR A 61 45.23 -25.02 13.88
N GLY A 62 46.23 -25.90 13.90
CA GLY A 62 46.87 -26.32 15.15
C GLY A 62 47.98 -25.35 15.55
N LEU A 63 48.18 -25.21 16.87
CA LEU A 63 49.33 -24.63 17.58
C LEU A 63 49.31 -23.13 17.96
N THR A 64 49.25 -22.94 19.28
CA THR A 64 50.04 -22.01 20.12
C THR A 64 49.89 -20.49 19.99
N SER A 65 49.27 -19.91 21.02
CA SER A 65 49.57 -18.59 21.59
C SER A 65 50.70 -18.69 22.65
N PRO A 66 51.22 -17.59 23.26
CA PRO A 66 50.99 -16.16 22.98
C PRO A 66 52.29 -15.30 22.86
N ALA A 67 52.18 -14.03 22.45
CA ALA A 67 53.21 -13.01 22.70
C ALA A 67 52.57 -11.62 22.94
N GLN A 68 53.18 -10.81 23.81
CA GLN A 68 52.68 -9.51 24.27
C GLN A 68 53.48 -8.33 23.65
N SER A 69 52.80 -7.22 23.35
CA SER A 69 53.34 -5.84 23.39
C SER A 69 52.17 -4.84 23.44
N THR A 70 51.89 -4.11 24.52
CA THR A 70 52.57 -2.92 25.11
C THR A 70 52.49 -1.63 24.28
N ALA A 71 51.58 -0.74 24.72
CA ALA A 71 51.65 0.73 24.84
C ALA A 71 52.17 1.62 23.69
N GLU A 72 51.35 2.60 23.26
CA GLU A 72 51.39 4.05 23.60
C GLU A 72 50.22 4.74 22.83
N ALA A 73 49.33 5.57 23.40
CA ALA A 73 49.47 6.81 24.18
C ALA A 73 49.84 8.05 23.34
N GLY A 74 48.84 8.77 22.82
CA GLY A 74 49.00 10.04 22.09
C GLY A 74 47.77 10.95 22.20
N THR A 75 47.96 12.19 22.64
CA THR A 75 46.89 13.10 23.15
C THR A 75 46.74 14.37 22.30
N ALA A 76 45.52 14.77 21.93
CA ALA A 76 45.25 16.08 21.30
C ALA A 76 43.82 16.66 21.55
N THR A 77 43.57 17.02 22.82
CA THR A 77 42.96 18.29 23.30
C THR A 77 42.00 19.13 22.41
N ARG A 78 40.74 19.24 22.89
CA ARG A 78 39.78 20.39 22.89
C ARG A 78 39.51 21.21 21.59
N ALA A 79 38.21 21.34 21.30
CA ALA A 79 37.52 22.64 21.42
C ALA A 79 36.00 22.44 21.70
N ALA A 80 35.51 22.95 22.83
CA ALA A 80 34.08 23.01 23.14
C ALA A 80 33.78 24.30 23.90
N ALA A 81 32.95 25.17 23.30
CA ALA A 81 32.24 26.29 23.93
C ALA A 81 31.06 26.62 23.00
N SER A 82 29.80 26.41 23.39
CA SER A 82 29.04 27.10 24.44
C SER A 82 28.55 28.47 24.01
N LEU A 83 27.24 28.71 24.14
CA LEU A 83 26.70 29.93 24.74
C LEU A 83 25.26 29.66 25.24
N VAL A 84 24.97 30.08 26.47
CA VAL A 84 23.78 29.71 27.25
C VAL A 84 23.32 30.95 28.04
N ARG A 85 22.01 31.30 27.93
CA ARG A 85 21.24 32.20 28.85
C ARG A 85 21.69 33.68 28.90
N ALA A 86 20.88 34.65 29.39
CA ALA A 86 19.41 34.79 29.53
C ALA A 86 19.07 36.24 29.98
N ALA A 87 17.76 36.58 30.01
CA ALA A 87 17.13 37.66 30.81
C ALA A 87 17.46 39.14 30.45
N ALA A 88 16.73 40.17 30.89
CA ALA A 88 15.28 40.38 31.16
C ALA A 88 15.03 41.89 31.47
N ALA A 89 13.78 42.38 31.32
CA ALA A 89 13.28 43.73 31.70
C ALA A 89 13.89 44.94 30.91
N ASP A 90 13.32 46.16 30.85
CA ASP A 90 12.35 46.85 31.75
C ASP A 90 11.51 47.98 31.05
N LYS A 91 10.42 48.44 31.69
CA LYS A 91 9.58 49.69 31.57
C LYS A 91 9.20 50.36 30.22
N LYS A 92 7.87 50.42 29.95
CA LYS A 92 6.88 51.57 30.04
C LYS A 92 7.29 53.04 29.64
N PRO A 93 6.35 54.01 29.38
CA PRO A 93 4.85 53.99 29.38
C PRO A 93 4.06 54.85 28.31
N GLY A 94 2.76 54.56 28.13
CA GLY A 94 1.67 55.54 28.42
C GLY A 94 0.97 56.42 27.34
N ARG A 95 -0.36 56.21 27.14
CA ARG A 95 -1.45 57.21 26.91
C ARG A 95 -2.82 56.46 26.92
N LYS A 96 -3.68 56.59 27.94
CA LYS A 96 -4.72 57.63 28.24
C LYS A 96 -5.86 57.80 27.22
N MET A 97 -7.06 57.31 27.57
CA MET A 97 -8.39 57.92 27.36
C MET A 97 -9.39 57.38 28.42
N PRO A 98 -10.25 58.21 29.06
CA PRO A 98 -11.29 57.72 29.98
C PRO A 98 -12.69 58.38 29.87
N ARG A 99 -13.70 57.78 30.56
CA ARG A 99 -15.06 58.30 30.91
C ARG A 99 -16.08 58.38 29.73
N SER A 100 -17.42 58.38 29.90
CA SER A 100 -18.41 57.93 30.92
C SER A 100 -19.84 58.17 30.35
N GLY A 101 -20.98 57.60 30.80
CA GLY A 101 -21.30 56.65 31.89
C GLY A 101 -22.75 56.85 32.40
N ARG A 102 -23.22 55.98 33.32
CA ARG A 102 -24.53 55.98 34.06
C ARG A 102 -25.83 55.56 33.31
N ARG A 103 -26.52 54.59 33.93
CA ARG A 103 -27.94 54.22 33.77
C ARG A 103 -28.66 54.44 35.11
N PRO A 104 -29.93 54.89 35.12
CA PRO A 104 -30.88 54.49 36.17
C PRO A 104 -32.29 54.15 35.54
N PRO A 105 -33.40 54.04 36.30
CA PRO A 105 -33.90 52.77 36.86
C PRO A 105 -35.34 52.39 36.36
N PRO A 106 -35.94 51.26 36.81
CA PRO A 106 -37.17 50.69 36.20
C PRO A 106 -38.48 50.96 37.00
N PRO A 107 -39.65 50.63 36.42
CA PRO A 107 -40.89 50.35 37.18
C PRO A 107 -41.51 48.94 36.99
N LYS A 108 -42.59 48.69 37.74
CA LYS A 108 -43.23 47.40 38.15
C LYS A 108 -44.14 46.69 37.09
N PRO A 109 -44.61 45.44 37.35
CA PRO A 109 -45.37 44.60 36.40
C PRO A 109 -46.87 44.39 36.73
N SER A 110 -47.56 43.68 35.81
CA SER A 110 -48.86 42.94 35.95
C SER A 110 -50.16 43.78 35.93
N PRO A 111 -51.35 43.20 35.60
CA PRO A 111 -51.70 41.77 35.50
C PRO A 111 -52.38 41.29 34.20
N ARG A 112 -52.68 39.98 34.18
CA ARG A 112 -53.33 39.17 33.13
C ARG A 112 -54.86 39.19 33.25
N ALA A 113 -55.59 39.05 32.15
CA ALA A 113 -57.01 38.69 32.10
C ALA A 113 -57.22 37.48 31.16
N ASP A 114 -58.24 36.67 31.42
CA ASP A 114 -58.44 35.31 30.86
C ASP A 114 -59.73 35.24 29.98
N PRO A 115 -60.27 34.07 29.53
CA PRO A 115 -60.62 33.90 28.11
C PRO A 115 -62.12 33.65 27.81
N SER A 116 -62.48 33.55 26.51
CA SER A 116 -63.70 32.88 26.01
C SER A 116 -63.66 32.59 24.49
N PRO A 117 -64.52 31.69 23.93
CA PRO A 117 -64.03 30.66 23.00
C PRO A 117 -64.70 30.55 21.60
N GLY A 118 -64.09 29.72 20.74
CA GLY A 118 -64.72 29.09 19.56
C GLY A 118 -64.61 29.87 18.23
N PRO A 119 -64.72 29.22 17.04
CA PRO A 119 -65.30 27.89 16.79
C PRO A 119 -64.31 26.83 16.22
N ALA A 120 -64.85 25.64 15.89
CA ALA A 120 -64.11 24.39 15.65
C ALA A 120 -63.45 24.26 14.25
N PRO A 121 -62.37 23.44 14.10
CA PRO A 121 -61.74 23.14 12.82
C PRO A 121 -62.49 22.08 12.01
N SER A 122 -62.55 22.28 10.69
CA SER A 122 -63.13 21.34 9.72
C SER A 122 -62.37 20.00 9.64
N PRO A 123 -63.04 18.88 9.31
CA PRO A 123 -62.39 17.57 9.19
C PRO A 123 -61.40 17.52 8.03
N LYS A 124 -60.21 16.96 8.29
CA LYS A 124 -59.15 16.73 7.31
C LYS A 124 -59.46 15.49 6.45
N PRO A 125 -59.25 15.50 5.12
CA PRO A 125 -59.42 14.30 4.29
C PRO A 125 -58.53 13.15 4.75
N SER A 126 -59.09 11.93 4.74
CA SER A 126 -58.36 10.71 5.09
C SER A 126 -57.37 10.32 3.98
N PRO A 127 -56.11 9.94 4.30
CA PRO A 127 -55.15 9.51 3.28
C PRO A 127 -55.55 8.16 2.67
N ALA A 128 -55.32 8.02 1.36
CA ALA A 128 -55.51 6.77 0.63
C ALA A 128 -54.55 5.67 1.14
N PRO A 129 -54.94 4.38 1.08
CA PRO A 129 -54.09 3.28 1.54
C PRO A 129 -52.78 3.21 0.75
N SER A 130 -51.66 3.10 1.47
CA SER A 130 -50.33 2.92 0.87
C SER A 130 -50.26 1.56 0.15
N PRO A 131 -49.62 1.48 -1.04
CA PRO A 131 -49.39 0.19 -1.69
C PRO A 131 -48.51 -0.71 -0.80
N SER A 132 -48.84 -2.01 -0.79
CA SER A 132 -48.11 -3.03 -0.03
C SER A 132 -46.69 -3.21 -0.58
N PRO A 133 -45.66 -3.43 0.26
CA PRO A 133 -44.30 -3.64 -0.23
C PRO A 133 -44.20 -4.90 -1.08
N SER A 134 -43.61 -4.77 -2.27
CA SER A 134 -43.28 -5.89 -3.15
C SER A 134 -42.31 -6.85 -2.44
N PRO A 135 -42.46 -8.18 -2.57
CA PRO A 135 -41.55 -9.13 -1.92
C PRO A 135 -40.11 -8.91 -2.39
N SER A 136 -39.19 -8.78 -1.43
CA SER A 136 -37.76 -8.64 -1.69
C SER A 136 -37.26 -9.84 -2.51
N PRO A 137 -36.45 -9.64 -3.59
CA PRO A 137 -35.90 -10.74 -4.34
C PRO A 137 -35.07 -11.65 -3.42
N SER A 138 -35.38 -12.94 -3.45
CA SER A 138 -34.64 -13.95 -2.69
C SER A 138 -33.15 -13.88 -3.03
N PRO A 139 -32.22 -13.97 -2.05
CA PRO A 139 -30.80 -13.88 -2.34
C PRO A 139 -30.40 -14.97 -3.35
N SER A 140 -29.85 -14.52 -4.49
CA SER A 140 -29.28 -15.41 -5.50
C SER A 140 -28.28 -16.36 -4.85
N PRO A 141 -28.27 -17.68 -5.19
CA PRO A 141 -27.42 -18.65 -4.53
C PRO A 141 -25.96 -18.19 -4.58
N SER A 142 -25.35 -18.07 -3.39
CA SER A 142 -23.93 -17.73 -3.27
C SER A 142 -23.10 -18.72 -4.09
N PRO A 143 -22.17 -18.26 -4.95
CA PRO A 143 -21.38 -19.17 -5.76
C PRO A 143 -20.63 -20.15 -4.86
N SER A 144 -20.73 -21.45 -5.18
CA SER A 144 -20.03 -22.50 -4.44
C SER A 144 -18.55 -22.14 -4.29
N PRO A 145 -17.94 -22.37 -3.11
CA PRO A 145 -16.61 -21.86 -2.82
C PRO A 145 -15.62 -22.44 -3.84
N ARG A 146 -15.01 -21.55 -4.63
CA ARG A 146 -13.81 -21.89 -5.41
C ARG A 146 -12.77 -22.39 -4.41
N SER A 147 -12.21 -23.58 -4.65
CA SER A 147 -11.14 -24.09 -3.80
C SER A 147 -9.94 -23.13 -3.88
N CYS A 148 -9.65 -22.44 -2.77
CA CYS A 148 -8.58 -21.45 -2.71
C CYS A 148 -7.22 -22.11 -2.55
N ILE A 149 -6.75 -22.69 -3.66
CA ILE A 149 -5.40 -23.21 -3.79
C ILE A 149 -4.43 -22.05 -3.58
N ALA A 150 -3.49 -22.21 -2.64
CA ALA A 150 -2.45 -21.20 -2.40
C ALA A 150 -1.65 -20.94 -3.68
N THR A 151 -1.30 -19.67 -3.94
CA THR A 151 -0.48 -19.33 -5.10
C THR A 151 0.87 -20.03 -4.93
N ALA A 152 1.25 -20.84 -5.93
CA ALA A 152 2.49 -21.59 -5.85
C ALA A 152 3.70 -20.65 -5.83
N SER A 153 4.68 -21.01 -5.02
CA SER A 153 5.95 -20.29 -4.98
C SER A 153 6.75 -20.53 -6.26
N ASP A 154 7.59 -19.57 -6.61
CA ASP A 154 8.51 -19.62 -7.74
C ASP A 154 9.89 -19.10 -7.30
N VAL A 155 10.91 -19.23 -8.15
CA VAL A 155 12.23 -18.67 -7.87
C VAL A 155 12.16 -17.14 -7.82
N LEU A 156 12.97 -16.54 -6.94
CA LEU A 156 13.16 -15.08 -6.90
C LEU A 156 13.68 -14.53 -8.23
N GLY A 157 14.39 -15.35 -9.00
CA GLY A 157 14.90 -14.94 -10.30
C GLY A 157 15.87 -13.75 -10.20
N PRO A 158 16.07 -13.03 -11.32
CA PRO A 158 17.17 -12.09 -11.43
C PRO A 158 16.83 -10.70 -10.85
N TYR A 159 17.84 -10.04 -10.28
CA TYR A 159 17.87 -8.62 -9.94
C TYR A 159 16.72 -8.10 -9.05
N TYR A 160 16.27 -8.87 -8.06
CA TYR A 160 15.44 -8.33 -6.98
C TYR A 160 16.20 -7.20 -6.24
N GLN A 161 15.50 -6.10 -5.94
CA GLN A 161 16.03 -4.95 -5.21
C GLN A 161 15.16 -4.69 -3.97
N ALA A 162 15.75 -4.77 -2.78
CA ALA A 162 15.08 -4.49 -1.51
C ALA A 162 15.01 -2.99 -1.16
N GLN A 163 15.75 -2.14 -1.87
CA GLN A 163 15.91 -0.70 -1.61
C GLN A 163 15.80 0.09 -2.93
N GLY A 164 15.54 1.39 -2.86
CA GLY A 164 15.34 2.26 -4.03
C GLY A 164 13.97 2.14 -4.71
N VAL A 165 13.34 0.96 -4.64
CA VAL A 165 12.06 0.68 -5.33
C VAL A 165 10.95 1.63 -4.89
N PRO A 166 10.36 2.41 -5.81
CA PRO A 166 9.33 3.40 -5.49
C PRO A 166 7.98 2.76 -5.20
N LEU A 167 7.22 3.36 -4.29
CA LEU A 167 5.81 3.02 -4.05
C LEU A 167 4.94 3.51 -5.22
N ASN A 168 4.03 2.67 -5.69
CA ASN A 168 3.08 3.02 -6.73
C ASN A 168 1.98 3.95 -6.19
N THR A 169 2.20 5.26 -6.31
CA THR A 169 1.18 6.28 -6.02
C THR A 169 0.31 6.62 -7.24
N LYS A 170 0.48 5.93 -8.37
CA LYS A 170 -0.20 6.20 -9.64
C LYS A 170 -0.55 4.90 -10.38
N PRO A 171 -1.49 4.10 -9.86
CA PRO A 171 -1.74 2.74 -10.36
C PRO A 171 -2.25 2.67 -11.82
N ASP A 172 -2.70 3.79 -12.40
CA ASP A 172 -3.09 3.92 -13.80
C ASP A 172 -1.93 4.30 -14.74
N GLU A 173 -0.83 4.85 -14.21
CA GLU A 173 0.38 5.10 -14.99
C GLU A 173 1.30 3.87 -14.97
N SER A 174 1.99 3.61 -16.09
CA SER A 174 2.93 2.48 -16.20
C SER A 174 4.23 2.78 -15.48
N PHE A 175 4.62 1.96 -14.51
CA PHE A 175 5.94 2.07 -13.86
C PHE A 175 7.10 1.59 -14.75
N CYS A 176 6.80 0.81 -15.80
CA CYS A 176 7.76 0.31 -16.78
C CYS A 176 7.58 1.07 -18.11
N ALA A 177 8.68 1.55 -18.69
CA ALA A 177 8.68 2.26 -19.96
C ALA A 177 8.69 1.27 -21.15
N LEU A 178 8.12 1.69 -22.28
CA LEU A 178 8.31 0.99 -23.56
C LEU A 178 9.63 1.45 -24.17
N LYS A 179 10.59 0.53 -24.34
CA LYS A 179 11.77 0.76 -25.19
C LYS A 179 11.37 0.70 -26.66
N ALA A 180 12.00 1.53 -27.48
CA ALA A 180 11.86 1.45 -28.93
C ALA A 180 12.40 0.11 -29.46
N GLY A 181 11.70 -0.50 -30.42
CA GLY A 181 12.08 -1.80 -30.99
C GLY A 181 11.75 -3.04 -30.13
N GLY A 182 11.17 -2.88 -28.94
CA GLY A 182 10.72 -4.00 -28.12
C GLY A 182 9.52 -4.75 -28.70
N MET A 183 9.41 -6.04 -28.37
CA MET A 183 8.40 -6.99 -28.88
C MET A 183 6.96 -6.59 -28.56
N ASN A 184 6.73 -6.00 -27.38
CA ASN A 184 5.43 -5.51 -26.95
C ASN A 184 5.39 -3.98 -26.97
N THR A 185 4.36 -3.39 -27.55
CA THR A 185 4.24 -1.92 -27.76
C THR A 185 3.07 -1.30 -27.00
N SER A 186 2.44 -2.05 -26.09
CA SER A 186 1.24 -1.62 -25.34
C SER A 186 1.45 -1.77 -23.83
N LYS A 187 0.81 -0.86 -23.09
CA LYS A 187 0.65 -0.95 -21.64
C LYS A 187 -0.49 -1.91 -21.31
N ILE A 188 -0.41 -2.52 -20.13
CA ILE A 188 -1.42 -3.41 -19.55
C ILE A 188 -1.70 -2.99 -18.10
N THR A 189 -2.92 -3.22 -17.63
CA THR A 189 -3.27 -3.04 -16.20
C THR A 189 -3.56 -4.38 -15.58
N ILE A 190 -2.91 -4.67 -14.46
CA ILE A 190 -3.16 -5.85 -13.64
C ILE A 190 -3.91 -5.42 -12.38
N THR A 191 -5.01 -6.10 -12.10
CA THR A 191 -5.73 -6.01 -10.83
C THR A 191 -5.77 -7.38 -10.15
N GLY A 192 -6.11 -7.40 -8.87
CA GLY A 192 -6.24 -8.63 -8.12
C GLY A 192 -6.62 -8.40 -6.67
N LYS A 193 -6.75 -9.50 -5.93
CA LYS A 193 -6.83 -9.52 -4.48
C LYS A 193 -5.75 -10.39 -3.85
N VAL A 194 -5.23 -9.94 -2.72
CA VAL A 194 -4.45 -10.76 -1.79
C VAL A 194 -5.42 -11.41 -0.80
N LEU A 195 -5.53 -12.72 -0.88
CA LEU A 195 -6.50 -13.56 -0.16
C LEU A 195 -5.79 -14.56 0.75
N GLN A 196 -6.54 -15.10 1.72
CA GLN A 196 -6.10 -16.22 2.56
C GLN A 196 -6.50 -17.53 1.86
N SER A 197 -5.53 -18.42 1.59
CA SER A 197 -5.78 -19.71 0.93
C SER A 197 -6.77 -20.60 1.69
N SER A 198 -6.76 -20.54 3.03
CA SER A 198 -7.65 -21.34 3.88
C SER A 198 -9.12 -20.92 3.87
N THR A 199 -9.46 -19.68 3.47
CA THR A 199 -10.82 -19.13 3.63
C THR A 199 -11.37 -18.40 2.41
N CYS A 200 -10.56 -18.16 1.37
CA CYS A 200 -10.89 -17.28 0.23
C CYS A 200 -11.20 -15.81 0.57
N THR A 201 -11.04 -15.39 1.83
CA THR A 201 -11.30 -14.02 2.26
C THR A 201 -10.03 -13.17 2.11
N PRO A 202 -10.16 -11.83 1.99
CA PRO A 202 -9.00 -10.93 2.03
C PRO A 202 -8.08 -11.19 3.23
N VAL A 203 -6.79 -10.92 3.05
CA VAL A 203 -5.82 -10.95 4.15
C VAL A 203 -6.18 -9.90 5.20
N THR A 204 -6.34 -10.34 6.44
CA THR A 204 -6.66 -9.47 7.59
C THR A 204 -5.44 -8.72 8.10
N GLY A 205 -5.65 -7.55 8.70
CA GLY A 205 -4.60 -6.79 9.39
C GLY A 205 -3.95 -5.68 8.55
N ILE A 206 -4.38 -5.51 7.30
CA ILE A 206 -4.01 -4.34 6.49
C ILE A 206 -4.79 -3.13 7.02
N SER A 207 -4.10 -2.31 7.80
CA SER A 207 -4.56 -0.98 8.21
C SER A 207 -4.14 0.06 7.17
N PRO A 208 -4.93 1.14 6.95
CA PRO A 208 -4.47 2.30 6.16
C PRO A 208 -3.18 2.95 6.70
N SER A 209 -2.82 2.70 7.97
CA SER A 209 -1.58 3.15 8.61
C SER A 209 -0.42 2.15 8.57
N SER A 210 -0.64 0.92 8.08
CA SER A 210 0.40 -0.09 7.90
C SER A 210 0.78 -0.18 6.43
N LEU A 211 2.05 0.03 6.10
CA LEU A 211 2.50 -0.10 4.72
C LEU A 211 2.51 -1.59 4.32
N ALA A 212 1.55 -1.97 3.48
CA ALA A 212 1.40 -3.31 2.92
C ALA A 212 1.46 -3.20 1.40
N PHE A 213 2.39 -3.92 0.77
CA PHE A 213 2.55 -3.91 -0.69
C PHE A 213 3.03 -5.25 -1.23
N ILE A 214 2.98 -5.34 -2.55
CA ILE A 214 3.63 -6.36 -3.38
C ILE A 214 4.88 -5.71 -3.98
N ASP A 215 6.08 -6.26 -3.79
CA ASP A 215 7.21 -5.90 -4.63
C ASP A 215 6.99 -6.55 -6.01
N VAL A 216 7.02 -5.76 -7.07
CA VAL A 216 6.81 -6.19 -8.47
C VAL A 216 8.04 -5.81 -9.29
N TRP A 217 8.61 -6.75 -10.02
CA TRP A 217 9.74 -6.50 -10.95
C TRP A 217 9.69 -7.40 -12.19
N GLN A 218 10.24 -6.91 -13.29
CA GLN A 218 10.19 -7.58 -14.58
C GLN A 218 11.28 -7.07 -15.53
N ALA A 219 11.48 -7.80 -16.63
CA ALA A 219 12.17 -7.25 -17.79
C ALA A 219 11.33 -6.14 -18.46
N ASN A 220 12.00 -5.33 -19.29
CA ASN A 220 11.35 -4.41 -20.21
C ASN A 220 10.74 -5.16 -21.43
N ASN A 221 10.15 -4.41 -22.36
CA ASN A 221 9.54 -4.98 -23.58
C ASN A 221 10.56 -5.49 -24.63
N ALA A 222 11.88 -5.39 -24.37
CA ALA A 222 12.95 -6.00 -25.16
C ALA A 222 13.59 -7.23 -24.45
N GLY A 223 13.18 -7.55 -23.22
CA GLY A 223 13.69 -8.71 -22.46
C GLY A 223 14.89 -8.38 -21.57
N GLU A 224 15.24 -7.09 -21.45
CA GLU A 224 16.34 -6.64 -20.61
C GLU A 224 15.81 -6.28 -19.22
N TYR A 225 16.50 -6.74 -18.18
CA TYR A 225 16.31 -6.21 -16.83
C TYR A 225 17.26 -5.03 -16.62
N ASP A 226 16.78 -4.00 -15.94
CA ASP A 226 17.66 -3.06 -15.25
C ASP A 226 18.45 -3.83 -14.19
N ASN A 227 19.73 -4.04 -14.44
CA ASN A 227 20.66 -4.76 -13.58
C ASN A 227 21.55 -3.80 -12.76
N ASN A 228 21.18 -2.52 -12.68
CA ASN A 228 21.95 -1.52 -11.97
C ASN A 228 22.02 -1.87 -10.47
N ARG A 229 23.23 -1.77 -9.91
CA ARG A 229 23.45 -1.94 -8.46
C ARG A 229 23.25 -0.63 -7.69
N ASP A 230 23.22 0.50 -8.39
CA ASP A 230 22.84 1.78 -7.81
C ASP A 230 21.30 1.88 -7.69
N THR A 231 20.83 1.98 -6.45
CA THR A 231 19.41 2.06 -6.09
C THR A 231 18.81 3.46 -6.25
N THR A 232 19.55 4.44 -6.80
CA THR A 232 19.00 5.74 -7.21
C THR A 232 18.05 5.64 -8.40
N THR A 233 18.10 4.54 -9.15
CA THR A 233 17.20 4.24 -10.28
C THR A 233 16.58 2.85 -10.11
N SER A 234 15.37 2.67 -10.64
CA SER A 234 14.63 1.40 -10.55
C SER A 234 13.68 1.30 -11.73
N GLU A 235 14.20 0.95 -12.91
CA GLU A 235 13.36 0.74 -14.10
C GLU A 235 12.58 -0.58 -13.97
N CYS A 236 11.30 -0.55 -14.36
CA CYS A 236 10.41 -1.72 -14.40
C CYS A 236 10.31 -2.45 -13.04
N ARG A 237 10.34 -1.67 -11.95
CA ARG A 237 10.09 -2.10 -10.57
C ARG A 237 9.08 -1.20 -9.88
N SER A 238 8.28 -1.75 -8.98
CA SER A 238 7.37 -0.96 -8.16
C SER A 238 6.93 -1.71 -6.89
N ARG A 239 6.65 -0.96 -5.83
CA ARG A 239 5.91 -1.46 -4.66
C ARG A 239 4.45 -1.12 -4.83
N VAL A 240 3.62 -2.11 -5.09
CA VAL A 240 2.19 -1.92 -5.35
C VAL A 240 1.42 -2.01 -4.03
N PRO A 241 0.77 -0.93 -3.54
CA PRO A 241 -0.01 -0.97 -2.32
C PRO A 241 -1.14 -2.01 -2.37
N ILE A 242 -1.38 -2.66 -1.23
CA ILE A 242 -2.53 -3.55 -1.02
C ILE A 242 -3.56 -2.80 -0.17
N GLY A 243 -4.79 -2.70 -0.65
CA GLY A 243 -5.90 -2.05 0.03
C GLY A 243 -6.45 -2.86 1.22
N PRO A 244 -7.24 -2.23 2.12
CA PRO A 244 -7.82 -2.91 3.29
C PRO A 244 -8.76 -4.08 2.96
N ASP A 245 -9.31 -4.13 1.75
CA ASP A 245 -10.13 -5.22 1.21
C ASP A 245 -9.29 -6.27 0.45
N GLY A 246 -7.97 -6.22 0.59
CA GLY A 246 -6.99 -7.04 -0.12
C GLY A 246 -6.76 -6.64 -1.59
N SER A 247 -7.47 -5.65 -2.14
CA SER A 247 -7.32 -5.29 -3.55
C SER A 247 -5.94 -4.69 -3.87
N TYR A 248 -5.47 -4.90 -5.09
CA TYR A 248 -4.31 -4.18 -5.64
C TYR A 248 -4.52 -3.87 -7.12
N LYS A 249 -3.78 -2.87 -7.63
CA LYS A 249 -3.81 -2.44 -9.03
C LYS A 249 -2.45 -1.85 -9.43
N TYR A 250 -1.96 -2.21 -10.61
CA TYR A 250 -0.84 -1.51 -11.25
C TYR A 250 -0.95 -1.55 -12.77
N THR A 251 -0.40 -0.54 -13.44
CA THR A 251 -0.17 -0.56 -14.88
C THR A 251 1.32 -0.79 -15.16
N THR A 252 1.61 -1.58 -16.19
CA THR A 252 2.96 -1.91 -16.66
C THR A 252 2.92 -2.22 -18.17
N ILE A 253 3.91 -2.94 -18.69
CA ILE A 253 3.97 -3.49 -20.05
C ILE A 253 4.10 -5.01 -19.99
N VAL A 254 3.76 -5.72 -21.08
CA VAL A 254 4.09 -7.15 -21.21
C VAL A 254 5.60 -7.25 -21.47
N PRO A 255 6.40 -7.89 -20.58
CA PRO A 255 7.83 -8.07 -20.82
C PRO A 255 8.06 -8.95 -22.05
N ALA A 256 9.23 -8.85 -22.69
CA ALA A 256 9.59 -9.86 -23.68
C ALA A 256 10.09 -11.15 -22.99
N ALA A 257 10.14 -12.23 -23.76
CA ALA A 257 10.94 -13.40 -23.40
C ALA A 257 12.42 -13.01 -23.30
N TYR A 258 13.17 -13.65 -22.40
CA TYR A 258 14.60 -13.38 -22.21
C TYR A 258 15.37 -14.68 -21.96
N GLY A 259 16.69 -14.64 -22.23
CA GLY A 259 17.57 -15.79 -22.13
C GLY A 259 18.52 -15.88 -23.32
N SER A 260 18.97 -17.08 -23.66
CA SER A 260 19.75 -17.32 -24.88
C SER A 260 18.84 -17.63 -26.06
N ARG A 261 19.37 -17.57 -27.29
CA ARG A 261 18.61 -17.89 -28.52
C ARG A 261 17.99 -19.31 -28.53
N THR A 262 18.54 -20.23 -27.75
CA THR A 262 18.09 -21.63 -27.63
C THR A 262 17.42 -21.94 -26.29
N CYS A 263 17.37 -20.97 -25.37
CA CYS A 263 16.86 -21.16 -24.02
C CYS A 263 16.24 -19.85 -23.52
N LEU A 264 14.94 -19.69 -23.75
CA LEU A 264 14.16 -18.52 -23.36
C LEU A 264 13.22 -18.86 -22.20
N ARG A 265 13.15 -17.96 -21.22
CA ARG A 265 12.03 -17.85 -20.29
C ARG A 265 10.83 -17.23 -21.01
N PRO A 266 9.58 -17.64 -20.74
CA PRO A 266 8.39 -16.93 -21.22
C PRO A 266 8.34 -15.51 -20.64
N PRO A 267 7.58 -14.58 -21.25
CA PRO A 267 7.17 -13.34 -20.59
C PRO A 267 6.58 -13.62 -19.20
N HIS A 268 7.14 -12.97 -18.17
CA HIS A 268 6.64 -13.08 -16.80
C HIS A 268 6.99 -11.85 -15.96
N ILE A 269 6.20 -11.63 -14.92
CA ILE A 269 6.39 -10.60 -13.90
C ILE A 269 6.63 -11.30 -12.58
N HIS A 270 7.68 -10.92 -11.86
CA HIS A 270 7.96 -11.43 -10.51
C HIS A 270 7.16 -10.65 -9.48
N LEU A 271 6.66 -11.35 -8.47
CA LEU A 271 5.92 -10.78 -7.34
C LEU A 271 6.49 -11.35 -6.04
N ARG A 272 6.72 -10.47 -5.06
CA ARG A 272 7.00 -10.86 -3.67
C ARG A 272 6.01 -10.20 -2.73
N VAL A 273 5.46 -11.00 -1.82
CA VAL A 273 4.54 -10.57 -0.77
C VAL A 273 4.99 -11.16 0.55
N ALA A 274 5.43 -10.31 1.47
CA ALA A 274 5.56 -10.67 2.89
C ALA A 274 4.58 -9.80 3.67
N LEU A 275 3.75 -10.44 4.49
CA LEU A 275 2.77 -9.77 5.36
C LEU A 275 2.81 -10.44 6.74
N PRO A 276 2.60 -9.71 7.86
CA PRO A 276 2.63 -10.30 9.19
C PRO A 276 1.61 -11.44 9.34
N GLY A 277 2.06 -12.59 9.85
CA GLY A 277 1.23 -13.79 10.03
C GLY A 277 1.02 -14.64 8.77
N TYR A 278 1.66 -14.30 7.65
CA TYR A 278 1.64 -15.09 6.41
C TYR A 278 3.05 -15.54 6.03
N ALA A 279 3.13 -16.68 5.35
CA ALA A 279 4.39 -17.09 4.74
C ALA A 279 4.75 -16.10 3.63
N THR A 280 6.01 -15.66 3.60
CA THR A 280 6.54 -14.85 2.51
C THR A 280 6.40 -15.64 1.21
N LEU A 281 5.60 -15.11 0.28
CA LEU A 281 5.46 -15.66 -1.06
C LEU A 281 6.41 -14.91 -2.00
N VAL A 282 7.17 -15.69 -2.76
CA VAL A 282 7.84 -15.25 -3.98
C VAL A 282 7.21 -16.07 -5.10
N THR A 283 6.75 -15.44 -6.17
CA THR A 283 6.11 -16.12 -7.31
C THR A 283 6.33 -15.35 -8.60
N GLN A 284 6.01 -15.99 -9.73
CA GLN A 284 5.98 -15.38 -11.06
C GLN A 284 4.57 -15.49 -11.63
N MET A 285 4.10 -14.39 -12.24
CA MET A 285 2.88 -14.32 -13.04
C MET A 285 3.27 -14.38 -14.52
N TYR A 286 2.75 -15.37 -15.22
CA TYR A 286 2.98 -15.65 -16.64
C TYR A 286 1.79 -15.19 -17.48
N PHE A 287 1.93 -15.14 -18.80
CA PHE A 287 0.83 -14.75 -19.69
C PHE A 287 0.19 -15.99 -20.33
N ALA A 288 -1.14 -16.08 -20.23
CA ALA A 288 -1.89 -17.23 -20.71
C ALA A 288 -1.76 -17.43 -22.22
N GLY A 289 -1.60 -18.69 -22.64
CA GLY A 289 -1.44 -19.06 -24.06
C GLY A 289 -0.09 -18.72 -24.68
N ASN A 290 0.91 -18.25 -23.91
CA ASN A 290 2.25 -18.05 -24.45
C ASN A 290 2.93 -19.39 -24.79
N PRO A 291 3.50 -19.56 -25.99
CA PRO A 291 4.08 -20.84 -26.42
C PRO A 291 5.35 -21.25 -25.65
N LEU A 292 5.98 -20.34 -24.90
CA LEU A 292 7.13 -20.63 -24.04
C LEU A 292 6.74 -21.09 -22.62
N ASN A 293 5.44 -21.19 -22.29
CA ASN A 293 5.01 -21.68 -20.98
C ASN A 293 5.22 -23.20 -20.84
N GLY A 294 5.40 -23.68 -19.61
CA GLY A 294 5.43 -25.11 -19.29
C GLY A 294 6.68 -25.80 -19.82
N PRO A 295 6.60 -26.89 -20.58
CA PRO A 295 7.78 -27.62 -21.08
C PRO A 295 8.77 -26.79 -21.90
N ASN A 296 8.34 -25.64 -22.43
CA ASN A 296 9.16 -24.74 -23.24
C ASN A 296 9.83 -23.62 -22.42
N ASP A 297 9.60 -23.57 -21.09
CA ASP A 297 10.20 -22.58 -20.19
C ASP A 297 11.64 -23.00 -19.85
N CYS A 298 12.58 -22.54 -20.65
CA CYS A 298 13.95 -23.02 -20.58
C CYS A 298 14.78 -22.23 -19.55
N GLY A 299 15.49 -22.96 -18.70
CA GLY A 299 16.41 -22.40 -17.70
C GLY A 299 15.81 -22.29 -16.30
N CYS A 300 14.60 -22.81 -16.05
CA CYS A 300 14.03 -22.88 -14.71
C CYS A 300 13.14 -24.13 -14.53
N SER A 301 13.73 -25.22 -14.05
CA SER A 301 13.03 -26.51 -13.85
C SER A 301 11.98 -26.49 -12.72
N SER A 302 12.02 -25.49 -11.84
CA SER A 302 11.05 -25.31 -10.75
C SER A 302 10.06 -24.16 -10.99
N CYS A 303 10.05 -23.56 -12.18
CA CYS A 303 9.18 -22.43 -12.50
C CYS A 303 7.74 -22.87 -12.80
N GLY A 304 6.79 -22.04 -12.34
CA GLY A 304 5.36 -22.29 -12.42
C GLY A 304 4.70 -21.94 -13.76
N SER A 305 5.44 -21.73 -14.85
CA SER A 305 4.85 -21.27 -16.11
C SER A 305 3.84 -22.25 -16.72
N GLY A 306 3.99 -23.55 -16.45
CA GLY A 306 3.01 -24.58 -16.83
C GLY A 306 1.74 -24.59 -15.97
N ASN A 307 1.72 -23.89 -14.83
CA ASN A 307 0.59 -23.85 -13.91
C ASN A 307 -0.45 -22.81 -14.39
N PRO A 308 -1.68 -23.21 -14.76
CA PRO A 308 -2.71 -22.26 -15.20
C PRO A 308 -3.11 -21.26 -14.10
N LEU A 309 -2.91 -21.59 -12.81
CA LEU A 309 -3.18 -20.67 -11.69
C LEU A 309 -2.11 -19.56 -11.56
N GLN A 310 -0.98 -19.67 -12.25
CA GLN A 310 0.05 -18.62 -12.34
C GLN A 310 0.00 -17.86 -13.67
N GLN A 311 -0.96 -18.15 -14.56
CA GLN A 311 -1.11 -17.49 -15.86
C GLN A 311 -2.25 -16.45 -15.83
N VAL A 312 -1.95 -15.20 -16.21
CA VAL A 312 -2.97 -14.15 -16.43
C VAL A 312 -3.40 -14.12 -17.89
N ALA A 313 -4.72 -14.10 -18.13
CA ALA A 313 -5.29 -13.77 -19.42
C ALA A 313 -5.47 -12.25 -19.53
N ILE A 314 -4.89 -11.63 -20.56
CA ILE A 314 -5.06 -10.21 -20.85
C ILE A 314 -6.22 -10.05 -21.83
N ASN A 315 -7.24 -9.29 -21.46
CA ASN A 315 -8.33 -8.92 -22.34
C ASN A 315 -7.78 -8.02 -23.47
N PRO A 316 -7.94 -8.38 -24.76
CA PRO A 316 -7.33 -7.63 -25.87
C PRO A 316 -7.95 -6.26 -26.11
N ALA A 317 -9.21 -6.04 -25.70
CA ALA A 317 -9.92 -4.77 -25.85
C ALA A 317 -9.58 -3.79 -24.73
N THR A 318 -9.59 -4.24 -23.46
CA THR A 318 -9.32 -3.36 -22.31
C THR A 318 -7.85 -3.30 -21.90
N ARG A 319 -7.02 -4.22 -22.41
CA ARG A 319 -5.62 -4.43 -21.99
C ARG A 319 -5.47 -4.71 -20.49
N ALA A 320 -6.53 -5.22 -19.85
CA ALA A 320 -6.54 -5.57 -18.44
C ALA A 320 -6.45 -7.08 -18.21
N GLY A 321 -5.81 -7.48 -17.11
CA GLY A 321 -5.78 -8.85 -16.60
C GLY A 321 -6.06 -8.88 -15.09
N VAL A 322 -6.57 -10.02 -14.60
CA VAL A 322 -6.84 -10.25 -13.18
C VAL A 322 -5.96 -11.40 -12.68
N PHE A 323 -5.25 -11.19 -11.58
CA PHE A 323 -4.41 -12.19 -10.93
C PHE A 323 -4.63 -12.12 -9.42
N ASP A 324 -5.16 -13.18 -8.80
CA ASP A 324 -5.36 -13.23 -7.35
C ASP A 324 -4.19 -13.95 -6.67
N ILE A 325 -3.74 -13.41 -5.54
CA ILE A 325 -2.61 -13.94 -4.76
C ILE A 325 -3.15 -14.56 -3.48
N LEU A 326 -3.01 -15.88 -3.33
CA LEU A 326 -3.55 -16.63 -2.20
C LEU A 326 -2.41 -17.04 -1.25
N LEU A 327 -2.30 -16.35 -0.12
CA LEU A 327 -1.26 -16.57 0.88
C LEU A 327 -1.64 -17.66 1.89
N THR A 328 -0.65 -18.43 2.31
CA THR A 328 -0.75 -19.38 3.42
C THR A 328 -0.38 -18.68 4.73
N ARG A 329 -1.18 -18.86 5.79
CA ARG A 329 -0.80 -18.37 7.12
C ARG A 329 0.41 -19.13 7.67
N GLN A 330 1.31 -18.41 8.34
CA GLN A 330 2.25 -19.03 9.28
C GLN A 330 1.48 -19.45 10.53
N ARG A 331 1.85 -20.61 11.09
CA ARG A 331 1.31 -21.12 12.36
C ARG A 331 2.12 -20.58 13.54
#